data_AF-A0A545AVR6-F1
#
_entry.id   AF-A0A545AVR6-F1
#
_cell.length_a   1.000
_cell.length_b   1.000
_cell.length_c   1.000
_cell.angle_alpha   90.00
_cell.angle_beta   90.00
_cell.angle_gamma   90.00
#
_symmetry.space_group_name_H-M   'P 1'
#
loop_
_entity.id
_entity.type
_entity.pdbx_description
1 polymer ?
#
loop_
_entity_poly.entity_id
_entity_poly.type
_entity_poly.pdbx_seq_one_letter_code
_entity_poly.pdbx_strand_id
1 'polypeptide(L)'
;MHVGKLLYHLDRRPRSISRARPLATAPAAAAATVTAAMTTAGRVAGPLEDEYLARARAAGHDPATIDAFADTIRGKPDDWLREHLTILDLGRTGPVTFRGQPLKQFDETTCGTTSVQVARILADPVYALSLTADDDPAAFGQRLIAEQQRLHRSTNRLWPQWLGTSPWGAGRGLAREAGYRATIAWVDDTDPESVRGAARAVREADRPVPLLVGNLYPAHYLLVVARLDDRLRVYNPAPGRLSDIPADRLDLGNATAFRHLHGVLLPTP
;
A
#
# COMPACT_ATOMS: atom_id res chain seq x y z
N MET A 1 37.71 47.21 -19.89
CA MET A 1 37.14 46.01 -20.54
C MET A 1 38.12 44.86 -20.40
N HIS A 2 37.91 43.95 -19.45
CA HIS A 2 38.56 42.64 -19.37
C HIS A 2 37.55 41.67 -18.77
N VAL A 3 37.25 40.60 -19.51
CA VAL A 3 36.17 39.64 -19.22
C VAL A 3 36.77 38.44 -18.49
N GLY A 4 36.47 38.29 -17.21
CA GLY A 4 36.80 37.09 -16.42
C GLY A 4 35.62 36.12 -16.41
N LYS A 5 35.69 35.04 -17.18
CA LYS A 5 34.77 33.89 -17.08
C LYS A 5 35.19 33.05 -15.88
N LEU A 6 34.36 33.04 -14.82
CA LEU A 6 34.46 32.07 -13.74
C LEU A 6 33.65 30.82 -14.12
N LEU A 7 34.35 29.71 -14.35
CA LEU A 7 33.76 28.38 -14.50
C LEU A 7 33.42 27.82 -13.12
N TYR A 8 32.14 27.82 -12.75
CA TYR A 8 31.63 26.99 -11.67
C TYR A 8 31.30 25.60 -12.24
N HIS A 9 32.21 24.63 -12.07
CA HIS A 9 31.88 23.22 -12.20
C HIS A 9 31.15 22.76 -10.93
N LEU A 10 29.82 22.70 -10.99
CA LEU A 10 29.03 21.95 -10.02
C LEU A 10 29.12 20.46 -10.40
N ASP A 11 29.96 19.74 -9.66
CA ASP A 11 29.96 18.28 -9.59
C ASP A 11 28.64 17.81 -8.97
N ARG A 12 27.59 17.69 -9.79
CA ARG A 12 26.33 17.05 -9.40
C ARG A 12 26.50 15.55 -9.56
N ARG A 13 27.06 14.89 -8.54
CA ARG A 13 26.85 13.46 -8.38
C ARG A 13 25.34 13.19 -8.27
N PRO A 14 24.77 12.23 -9.01
CA PRO A 14 23.37 11.88 -8.85
C PRO A 14 23.13 11.39 -7.42
N ARG A 15 22.19 12.03 -6.72
CA ARG A 15 21.68 11.51 -5.44
C ARG A 15 21.16 10.11 -5.70
N SER A 16 21.66 9.14 -4.94
CA SER A 16 21.09 7.80 -4.85
C SER A 16 19.57 7.92 -4.72
N ILE A 17 18.82 7.29 -5.62
CA ILE A 17 17.36 7.19 -5.48
C ILE A 17 17.12 6.27 -4.29
N SER A 18 16.73 6.84 -3.14
CA SER A 18 16.34 6.06 -1.97
C SER A 18 15.26 5.05 -2.36
N ARG A 19 15.56 3.76 -2.25
CA ARG A 19 14.66 2.68 -2.66
C ARG A 19 13.53 2.56 -1.64
N ALA A 20 12.29 2.79 -2.07
CA ALA A 20 11.13 2.61 -1.20
C ALA A 20 11.06 1.15 -0.72
N ARG A 21 11.00 0.97 0.61
CA ARG A 21 10.82 -0.33 1.26
C ARG A 21 9.33 -0.54 1.55
N PRO A 22 8.65 -1.49 0.87
CA PRO A 22 7.22 -1.74 1.07
C PRO A 22 6.92 -2.12 2.52
N LEU A 23 5.73 -1.75 2.99
CA LEU A 23 5.20 -2.13 4.29
C LEU A 23 4.40 -3.44 4.25
N ALA A 24 4.54 -4.32 3.25
CA ALA A 24 3.81 -5.59 3.22
C ALA A 24 4.60 -6.69 2.52
N THR A 25 5.92 -6.71 2.69
CA THR A 25 6.69 -7.89 2.29
C THR A 25 6.39 -9.01 3.26
N ALA A 26 6.21 -10.23 2.77
CA ALA A 26 6.18 -11.43 3.59
C ALA A 26 7.29 -11.36 4.68
N PRO A 27 7.05 -11.89 5.90
CA PRO A 27 8.05 -11.80 6.96
C PRO A 27 9.38 -12.36 6.46
N ALA A 28 10.50 -11.69 6.79
CA ALA A 28 11.85 -12.06 6.34
C ALA A 28 12.22 -13.54 6.62
N ALA A 29 11.54 -14.18 7.57
CA ALA A 29 11.67 -15.60 7.87
C ALA A 29 11.20 -16.53 6.73
N ALA A 30 10.25 -16.10 5.89
CA ALA A 30 9.81 -16.85 4.72
C ALA A 30 10.90 -16.88 3.63
N ALA A 31 11.68 -15.80 3.49
CA ALA A 31 12.76 -15.73 2.50
C ALA A 31 13.93 -16.67 2.83
N ALA A 32 14.21 -16.92 4.11
CA ALA A 32 15.31 -17.78 4.55
C ALA A 32 14.96 -19.29 4.49
N THR A 33 13.67 -19.64 4.54
CA THR A 33 13.24 -21.06 4.54
C THR A 33 13.12 -21.64 3.13
N VAL A 34 12.99 -20.78 2.11
CA VAL A 34 12.79 -21.19 0.71
C VAL A 34 14.06 -21.74 0.04
N THR A 35 15.25 -21.37 0.53
CA THR A 35 16.52 -21.84 -0.06
C THR A 35 16.76 -23.34 0.15
N ALA A 36 16.03 -24.00 1.06
CA ALA A 36 16.28 -25.40 1.44
C ALA A 36 15.33 -26.45 0.83
N ALA A 37 14.32 -26.06 0.01
CA ALA A 37 13.29 -27.00 -0.45
C ALA A 37 13.02 -27.02 -1.97
N MET A 38 13.98 -26.64 -2.82
CA MET A 38 13.83 -26.67 -4.29
C MET A 38 14.87 -27.55 -4.99
N THR A 39 15.11 -28.74 -4.46
CA THR A 39 15.66 -29.84 -5.25
C THR A 39 14.57 -30.91 -5.40
N THR A 40 13.76 -30.81 -6.45
CA THR A 40 13.35 -31.92 -7.35
C THR A 40 12.43 -31.34 -8.44
N ALA A 41 12.67 -31.73 -9.70
CA ALA A 41 12.04 -31.31 -10.96
C ALA A 41 12.60 -30.01 -11.57
N GLY A 42 13.48 -30.18 -12.56
CA GLY A 42 14.18 -29.11 -13.28
C GLY A 42 13.24 -28.06 -13.89
N ARG A 43 13.17 -26.90 -13.23
CA ARG A 43 12.36 -25.75 -13.63
C ARG A 43 13.14 -24.49 -13.25
N VAL A 44 13.18 -23.50 -14.13
CA VAL A 44 13.73 -22.18 -13.80
C VAL A 44 12.59 -21.19 -13.89
N ALA A 45 11.88 -21.00 -12.78
CA ALA A 45 11.05 -19.82 -12.60
C ALA A 45 11.97 -18.58 -12.52
N GLY A 46 11.48 -17.43 -12.97
CA GLY A 46 12.22 -16.18 -12.79
C GLY A 46 12.23 -15.78 -11.31
N PRO A 47 13.28 -15.10 -10.78
CA PRO A 47 13.34 -14.69 -9.38
C PRO A 47 12.12 -13.92 -8.87
N LEU A 48 11.46 -13.17 -9.76
CA LEU A 48 10.25 -12.40 -9.44
C LEU A 48 8.99 -13.28 -9.36
N GLU A 49 8.87 -14.32 -10.19
CA GLU A 49 7.78 -15.30 -10.09
C GLU A 49 7.82 -16.01 -8.73
N ASP A 50 9.00 -16.46 -8.30
CA ASP A 50 9.21 -17.11 -7.01
C ASP A 50 8.83 -16.18 -5.83
N GLU A 51 9.15 -14.89 -5.93
CA GLU A 51 8.73 -13.89 -4.94
C GLU A 51 7.20 -13.80 -4.83
N TYR A 52 6.49 -13.75 -5.96
CA TYR A 52 5.03 -13.69 -5.97
C TYR A 52 4.39 -14.99 -5.48
N LEU A 53 4.97 -16.16 -5.79
CA LEU A 53 4.52 -17.44 -5.25
C LEU A 53 4.72 -17.52 -3.73
N ALA A 54 5.84 -17.03 -3.22
CA ALA A 54 6.09 -16.96 -1.78
C ALA A 54 5.08 -16.02 -1.09
N ARG A 55 4.75 -14.88 -1.70
CA ARG A 55 3.72 -13.96 -1.20
C ARG A 55 2.31 -14.56 -1.24
N ALA A 56 1.95 -15.28 -2.31
CA ALA A 56 0.66 -16.00 -2.38
C ALA A 56 0.53 -17.04 -1.27
N ARG A 57 1.60 -17.79 -0.98
CA ARG A 57 1.66 -18.73 0.17
C ARG A 57 1.51 -17.98 1.50
N ALA A 58 2.22 -16.86 1.67
CA ALA A 58 2.15 -16.05 2.89
C ALA A 58 0.77 -15.41 3.10
N ALA A 59 0.01 -15.18 2.02
CA ALA A 59 -1.39 -14.73 2.08
C ALA A 59 -2.37 -15.84 2.50
N GLY A 60 -1.91 -17.09 2.64
CA GLY A 60 -2.70 -18.21 3.17
C GLY A 60 -3.52 -18.98 2.15
N HIS A 61 -3.22 -18.84 0.85
CA HIS A 61 -3.89 -19.61 -0.20
C HIS A 61 -3.58 -21.10 -0.13
N ASP A 62 -4.54 -21.94 -0.48
CA ASP A 62 -4.38 -23.39 -0.55
C ASP A 62 -3.47 -23.80 -1.73
N PRO A 63 -2.92 -25.03 -1.73
CA PRO A 63 -2.03 -25.49 -2.79
C PRO A 63 -2.62 -25.44 -4.20
N ALA A 64 -3.91 -25.74 -4.38
CA ALA A 64 -4.53 -25.75 -5.71
C ALA A 64 -4.66 -24.32 -6.27
N THR A 65 -5.02 -23.36 -5.41
CA THR A 65 -5.03 -21.93 -5.75
C THR A 65 -3.62 -21.44 -6.12
N ILE A 66 -2.60 -21.85 -5.37
CA ILE A 66 -1.19 -21.50 -5.67
C ILE A 66 -0.75 -22.11 -7.01
N ASP A 67 -1.12 -23.35 -7.31
CA ASP A 67 -0.77 -24.01 -8.57
C ASP A 67 -1.42 -23.31 -9.77
N ALA A 68 -2.72 -22.97 -9.67
CA ALA A 68 -3.41 -22.22 -10.71
C ALA A 68 -2.83 -20.81 -10.92
N PHE A 69 -2.45 -20.14 -9.83
CA PHE A 69 -1.75 -18.86 -9.90
C PHE A 69 -0.38 -19.02 -10.56
N ALA A 70 0.39 -20.04 -10.19
CA ALA A 70 1.69 -20.36 -10.79
C ALA A 70 1.59 -20.66 -12.28
N ASP A 71 0.54 -21.35 -12.72
CA ASP A 71 0.28 -21.58 -14.14
C ASP A 71 -0.02 -20.27 -14.89
N THR A 72 -0.77 -19.36 -14.26
CA THR A 72 -1.17 -18.08 -14.87
C THR A 72 0.01 -17.13 -15.07
N ILE A 73 0.91 -17.05 -14.09
CA ILE A 73 2.05 -16.12 -14.11
C ILE A 73 3.27 -16.67 -14.85
N ARG A 74 3.28 -17.96 -15.20
CA ARG A 74 4.43 -18.65 -15.79
C ARG A 74 4.89 -18.00 -17.08
N GLY A 75 6.18 -17.66 -17.14
CA GLY A 75 6.83 -17.09 -18.31
C GLY A 75 6.34 -15.68 -18.65
N LYS A 76 5.61 -15.03 -17.75
CA LYS A 76 5.21 -13.64 -17.93
C LYS A 76 6.43 -12.73 -17.73
N PRO A 77 6.55 -11.65 -18.51
CA PRO A 77 7.66 -10.74 -18.35
C PRO A 77 7.54 -9.96 -17.03
N ASP A 78 8.69 -9.52 -16.55
CA ASP A 78 8.88 -8.87 -15.25
C ASP A 78 8.02 -7.60 -15.05
N ASP A 79 7.77 -6.86 -16.13
CA ASP A 79 6.88 -5.69 -16.17
C ASP A 79 5.41 -6.09 -16.00
N TRP A 80 4.96 -7.13 -16.73
CA TRP A 80 3.62 -7.69 -16.58
C TRP A 80 3.37 -8.15 -15.16
N LEU A 81 4.31 -8.87 -14.54
CA LEU A 81 4.18 -9.32 -13.16
C LEU A 81 4.00 -8.13 -12.20
N ARG A 82 4.77 -7.05 -12.35
CA ARG A 82 4.64 -5.86 -11.48
C ARG A 82 3.32 -5.12 -11.71
N GLU A 83 2.92 -4.96 -12.97
CA GLU A 83 1.67 -4.26 -13.34
C GLU A 83 0.43 -4.99 -12.81
N HIS A 84 0.37 -6.32 -12.90
CA HIS A 84 -0.80 -7.11 -12.53
C HIS A 84 -0.80 -7.54 -11.05
N LEU A 85 0.37 -7.79 -10.44
CA LEU A 85 0.44 -8.42 -9.12
C LEU A 85 0.80 -7.46 -8.00
N THR A 86 1.07 -6.19 -8.31
CA THR A 86 1.36 -5.16 -7.30
C THR A 86 0.54 -3.89 -7.51
N ILE A 87 0.25 -3.50 -8.77
CA ILE A 87 -0.53 -2.32 -9.20
C ILE A 87 0.11 -0.97 -8.80
N LEU A 88 0.55 -0.85 -7.55
CA LEU A 88 1.21 0.31 -6.98
C LEU A 88 2.71 0.26 -7.26
N ASP A 89 3.20 1.17 -8.10
CA ASP A 89 4.64 1.44 -8.18
C ASP A 89 5.09 2.30 -6.99
N LEU A 90 5.57 1.63 -5.95
CA LEU A 90 6.02 2.26 -4.72
C LEU A 90 7.31 3.08 -4.90
N GLY A 91 8.01 2.96 -6.04
CA GLY A 91 9.18 3.77 -6.37
C GLY A 91 8.85 5.21 -6.75
N ARG A 92 7.61 5.49 -7.19
CA ARG A 92 7.19 6.81 -7.66
C ARG A 92 6.00 7.39 -6.89
N THR A 93 5.94 8.72 -6.83
CA THR A 93 4.71 9.45 -6.46
C THR A 93 3.87 9.71 -7.70
N GLY A 94 2.56 9.91 -7.53
CA GLY A 94 1.64 10.20 -8.63
C GLY A 94 0.39 9.34 -8.60
N PRO A 95 -0.47 9.46 -9.63
CA PRO A 95 -1.67 8.65 -9.74
C PRO A 95 -1.32 7.15 -9.77
N VAL A 96 -2.13 6.35 -9.08
CA VAL A 96 -2.11 4.89 -9.17
C VAL A 96 -3.18 4.50 -10.17
N THR A 97 -2.76 3.92 -11.29
CA THR A 97 -3.65 3.51 -12.36
C THR A 97 -3.31 2.11 -12.84
N PHE A 98 -4.32 1.40 -13.33
CA PHE A 98 -4.15 0.20 -14.13
C PHE A 98 -4.80 0.45 -15.49
N ARG A 99 -4.03 0.31 -16.57
CA ARG A 99 -4.49 0.60 -17.95
C ARG A 99 -5.19 1.97 -18.09
N GLY A 100 -4.69 2.97 -17.37
CA GLY A 100 -5.25 4.34 -17.35
C GLY A 100 -6.43 4.54 -16.40
N GLN A 101 -7.07 3.48 -15.92
CA GLN A 101 -8.16 3.56 -14.95
C GLN A 101 -7.60 3.78 -13.53
N PRO A 102 -8.04 4.81 -12.80
CA PRO A 102 -7.52 5.09 -11.46
C PRO A 102 -7.97 4.08 -10.42
N LEU A 103 -7.04 3.63 -9.59
CA LEU A 103 -7.35 2.97 -8.33
C LEU A 103 -7.70 4.09 -7.33
N LYS A 104 -8.97 4.51 -7.30
CA LYS A 104 -9.49 5.53 -6.36
C LYS A 104 -10.74 5.04 -5.65
N GLN A 105 -11.14 5.70 -4.57
CA GLN A 105 -12.41 5.42 -3.90
C GLN A 105 -13.59 5.76 -4.84
N PHE A 106 -14.63 4.94 -4.80
CA PHE A 106 -15.81 5.09 -5.65
C PHE A 106 -16.71 6.26 -5.23
N ASP A 107 -16.86 6.48 -3.92
CA ASP A 107 -17.66 7.57 -3.35
C ASP A 107 -16.94 8.24 -2.18
N GLU A 108 -17.47 9.34 -1.63
CA GLU A 108 -16.85 10.13 -0.55
C GLU A 108 -16.70 9.38 0.78
N THR A 109 -17.38 8.25 0.95
CA THR A 109 -17.45 7.49 2.21
C THR A 109 -16.56 6.25 2.22
N THR A 110 -16.02 5.86 1.06
CA THR A 110 -15.27 4.61 0.87
C THR A 110 -13.76 4.73 1.12
N CYS A 111 -13.23 5.89 1.54
CA CYS A 111 -11.79 6.09 1.75
C CYS A 111 -11.11 5.04 2.65
N GLY A 112 -11.72 4.72 3.80
CA GLY A 112 -11.20 3.69 4.72
C GLY A 112 -11.28 2.29 4.13
N THR A 113 -12.39 1.97 3.47
CA THR A 113 -12.60 0.71 2.74
C THR A 113 -11.57 0.53 1.61
N THR A 114 -11.33 1.56 0.80
CA THR A 114 -10.33 1.53 -0.27
C THR A 114 -8.91 1.42 0.30
N SER A 115 -8.65 1.96 1.49
CA SER A 115 -7.38 1.74 2.19
C SER A 115 -7.19 0.28 2.59
N VAL A 116 -8.24 -0.40 3.08
CA VAL A 116 -8.22 -1.84 3.34
C VAL A 116 -7.96 -2.64 2.05
N GLN A 117 -8.64 -2.27 0.96
CA GLN A 117 -8.45 -2.91 -0.34
C GLN A 117 -6.99 -2.80 -0.83
N VAL A 118 -6.38 -1.62 -0.73
CA VAL A 118 -4.98 -1.40 -1.13
C VAL A 118 -4.02 -2.17 -0.23
N ALA A 119 -4.29 -2.24 1.07
CA ALA A 119 -3.50 -3.09 1.98
C ALA A 119 -3.56 -4.57 1.55
N ARG A 120 -4.74 -5.06 1.12
CA ARG A 120 -4.90 -6.42 0.57
C ARG A 120 -4.16 -6.61 -0.76
N ILE A 121 -4.25 -5.66 -1.70
CA ILE A 121 -3.47 -5.68 -2.96
C ILE A 121 -1.97 -5.84 -2.68
N LEU A 122 -1.46 -5.12 -1.68
CA LEU A 122 -0.05 -5.19 -1.28
C LEU A 122 0.31 -6.50 -0.55
N ALA A 123 -0.65 -7.19 0.06
CA ALA A 123 -0.39 -8.45 0.78
C ALA A 123 -0.56 -9.69 -0.13
N ASP A 124 -1.52 -9.66 -1.04
CA ASP A 124 -2.03 -10.83 -1.75
C ASP A 124 -1.98 -10.65 -3.28
N PRO A 125 -0.97 -11.24 -3.96
CA PRO A 125 -0.83 -11.11 -5.40
C PRO A 125 -1.90 -11.89 -6.19
N VAL A 126 -2.52 -12.92 -5.61
CA VAL A 126 -3.65 -13.63 -6.24
C VAL A 126 -4.87 -12.72 -6.28
N TYR A 127 -5.10 -11.97 -5.20
CA TYR A 127 -6.14 -10.94 -5.17
C TYR A 127 -5.87 -9.81 -6.15
N ALA A 128 -4.63 -9.30 -6.20
CA ALA A 128 -4.25 -8.27 -7.18
C ALA A 128 -4.55 -8.73 -8.61
N LEU A 129 -4.14 -9.96 -8.95
CA LEU A 129 -4.40 -10.56 -10.26
C LEU A 129 -5.89 -10.64 -10.58
N SER A 130 -6.74 -10.99 -9.59
CA SER A 130 -8.19 -11.07 -9.78
C SER A 130 -8.83 -9.74 -10.19
N LEU A 131 -8.20 -8.61 -9.85
CA LEU A 131 -8.65 -7.27 -10.26
C LEU A 131 -8.17 -6.93 -11.67
N THR A 132 -6.99 -7.40 -12.07
CA THR A 132 -6.27 -7.00 -13.29
C THR A 132 -6.24 -8.07 -14.40
N ALA A 133 -7.05 -9.12 -14.30
CA ALA A 133 -6.87 -10.35 -15.09
C ALA A 133 -6.94 -10.20 -16.63
N ASP A 134 -7.72 -9.25 -17.16
CA ASP A 134 -8.09 -9.19 -18.58
C ASP A 134 -7.60 -7.93 -19.33
N ASP A 135 -6.70 -7.14 -18.74
CA ASP A 135 -6.16 -5.88 -19.30
C ASP A 135 -7.22 -4.84 -19.76
N ASP A 136 -8.51 -5.09 -19.50
CA ASP A 136 -9.61 -4.22 -19.88
C ASP A 136 -9.82 -3.15 -18.79
N PRO A 137 -9.62 -1.85 -19.11
CA PRO A 137 -9.80 -0.78 -18.14
C PRO A 137 -11.24 -0.66 -17.63
N ALA A 138 -12.24 -0.98 -18.45
CA ALA A 138 -13.64 -0.95 -18.04
C ALA A 138 -13.95 -2.09 -17.07
N ALA A 139 -13.47 -3.29 -17.37
CA ALA A 139 -13.62 -4.46 -16.49
C ALA A 139 -12.89 -4.26 -15.15
N PHE A 140 -11.66 -3.71 -15.17
CA PHE A 140 -10.95 -3.31 -13.96
C PHE A 140 -11.75 -2.31 -13.12
N GLY A 141 -12.30 -1.25 -13.75
CA GLY A 141 -13.12 -0.27 -13.07
C GLY A 141 -14.37 -0.87 -12.42
N GLN A 142 -15.06 -1.78 -13.11
CA GLN A 142 -16.24 -2.47 -12.58
C GLN A 142 -15.89 -3.39 -11.41
N ARG A 143 -14.82 -4.20 -11.52
CA ARG A 143 -14.34 -5.05 -10.43
C ARG A 143 -13.92 -4.23 -9.22
N LEU A 144 -13.22 -3.13 -9.44
CA LEU A 144 -12.80 -2.22 -8.38
C LEU A 144 -14.00 -1.69 -7.59
N ILE A 145 -15.01 -1.17 -8.27
CA ILE A 145 -16.23 -0.62 -7.65
C ILE A 145 -17.02 -1.71 -6.92
N ALA A 146 -17.25 -2.85 -7.58
CA ALA A 146 -17.99 -3.96 -6.98
C ALA A 146 -17.32 -4.45 -5.69
N GLU A 147 -15.99 -4.52 -5.71
CA GLU A 147 -15.20 -4.93 -4.57
C GLU A 147 -15.20 -3.89 -3.44
N GLN A 148 -15.12 -2.60 -3.78
CA GLN A 148 -15.28 -1.53 -2.79
C GLN A 148 -16.67 -1.56 -2.15
N GLN A 149 -17.74 -1.81 -2.91
CA GLN A 149 -19.09 -1.95 -2.37
C GLN A 149 -19.24 -3.20 -1.49
N ARG A 150 -18.59 -4.32 -1.82
CA ARG A 150 -18.54 -5.51 -0.97
C ARG A 150 -17.82 -5.20 0.35
N LEU A 151 -16.63 -4.63 0.25
CA LEU A 151 -15.81 -4.30 1.41
C LEU A 151 -16.52 -3.27 2.29
N HIS A 152 -17.14 -2.23 1.73
CA HIS A 152 -17.83 -1.17 2.48
C HIS A 152 -19.00 -1.72 3.29
N ARG A 153 -19.76 -2.67 2.74
CA ARG A 153 -20.79 -3.41 3.49
C ARG A 153 -20.19 -4.23 4.63
N SER A 154 -19.04 -4.85 4.41
CA SER A 154 -18.38 -5.72 5.39
C SER A 154 -17.72 -4.94 6.55
N THR A 155 -17.11 -3.79 6.26
CA THR A 155 -16.42 -2.93 7.24
C THR A 155 -17.43 -2.15 8.08
N ASN A 156 -18.61 -1.84 7.53
CA ASN A 156 -19.67 -1.04 8.14
C ASN A 156 -20.90 -1.85 8.59
N ARG A 157 -20.76 -3.13 8.95
CA ARG A 157 -21.90 -3.98 9.36
C ARG A 157 -22.77 -3.40 10.49
N LEU A 158 -22.17 -2.64 11.41
CA LEU A 158 -22.84 -1.99 12.54
C LEU A 158 -22.64 -0.46 12.55
N TRP A 159 -22.16 0.09 11.44
CA TRP A 159 -21.82 1.52 11.31
C TRP A 159 -22.60 2.11 10.15
N PRO A 160 -23.22 3.28 10.28
CA PRO A 160 -23.92 3.91 9.16
C PRO A 160 -22.95 4.20 8.01
N GLN A 161 -23.20 3.64 6.82
CA GLN A 161 -22.28 3.75 5.68
C GLN A 161 -22.02 5.19 5.22
N TRP A 162 -22.99 6.09 5.40
CA TRP A 162 -22.87 7.49 5.04
C TRP A 162 -21.88 8.26 5.94
N LEU A 163 -21.52 7.70 7.10
CA LEU A 163 -20.43 8.21 7.97
C LEU A 163 -19.05 7.66 7.57
N GLY A 164 -18.96 7.00 6.41
CA GLY A 164 -17.73 6.37 5.96
C GLY A 164 -17.38 5.11 6.73
N THR A 165 -16.09 4.88 6.95
CA THR A 165 -15.57 3.68 7.62
C THR A 165 -15.06 4.02 9.02
N SER A 166 -15.68 3.46 10.06
CA SER A 166 -15.18 3.65 11.43
C SER A 166 -13.77 3.05 11.62
N PRO A 167 -12.95 3.55 12.58
CA PRO A 167 -11.62 3.00 12.84
C PRO A 167 -11.63 1.51 13.18
N TRP A 168 -12.59 1.06 13.98
CA TRP A 168 -12.78 -0.37 14.27
C TRP A 168 -13.24 -1.17 13.05
N GLY A 169 -14.03 -0.56 12.16
CA GLY A 169 -14.43 -1.15 10.88
C GLY A 169 -13.22 -1.37 9.97
N ALA A 170 -12.35 -0.37 9.84
CA ALA A 170 -11.09 -0.46 9.11
C ALA A 170 -10.16 -1.52 9.73
N GLY A 171 -9.97 -1.52 11.05
CA GLY A 171 -9.16 -2.53 11.74
C GLY A 171 -9.68 -3.96 11.55
N ARG A 172 -11.00 -4.19 11.59
CA ARG A 172 -11.61 -5.48 11.25
C ARG A 172 -11.43 -5.85 9.78
N GLY A 173 -11.52 -4.86 8.89
CA GLY A 173 -11.27 -5.03 7.46
C GLY A 173 -9.84 -5.51 7.21
N LEU A 174 -8.84 -4.84 7.79
CA LEU A 174 -7.44 -5.25 7.70
C LEU A 174 -7.22 -6.67 8.22
N ALA A 175 -7.84 -7.04 9.35
CA ALA A 175 -7.71 -8.38 9.91
C ALA A 175 -8.27 -9.46 8.97
N ARG A 176 -9.39 -9.20 8.31
CA ARG A 176 -10.05 -10.16 7.42
C ARG A 176 -9.44 -10.22 6.02
N GLU A 177 -9.07 -9.06 5.49
CA GLU A 177 -8.79 -8.87 4.07
C GLU A 177 -7.28 -8.77 3.83
N ALA A 178 -6.50 -8.21 4.75
CA ALA A 178 -5.05 -8.03 4.61
C ALA A 178 -4.24 -8.91 5.58
N GLY A 179 -4.89 -9.72 6.42
CA GLY A 179 -4.26 -10.73 7.27
C GLY A 179 -3.56 -10.19 8.52
N TYR A 180 -3.83 -8.96 8.96
CA TYR A 180 -3.26 -8.41 10.19
C TYR A 180 -4.25 -7.56 10.98
N ARG A 181 -4.16 -7.65 12.31
CA ARG A 181 -4.96 -6.83 13.21
C ARG A 181 -4.32 -5.45 13.34
N ALA A 182 -5.17 -4.42 13.42
CA ALA A 182 -4.72 -3.08 13.73
C ALA A 182 -5.69 -2.40 14.69
N THR A 183 -5.15 -1.59 15.59
CA THR A 183 -5.91 -0.81 16.56
C THR A 183 -5.60 0.67 16.41
N ILE A 184 -6.63 1.50 16.59
CA ILE A 184 -6.47 2.95 16.58
C ILE A 184 -5.66 3.41 17.80
N ALA A 185 -4.58 4.13 17.54
CA ALA A 185 -3.92 5.00 18.51
C ALA A 185 -4.29 6.44 18.15
N TRP A 186 -4.98 7.13 19.06
CA TRP A 186 -5.34 8.54 18.88
C TRP A 186 -4.10 9.41 19.00
N VAL A 187 -4.06 10.47 18.20
CA VAL A 187 -2.95 11.41 18.14
C VAL A 187 -3.50 12.79 18.40
N ASP A 188 -2.93 13.47 19.39
CA ASP A 188 -3.02 14.92 19.52
C ASP A 188 -1.91 15.52 18.66
N ASP A 189 -2.25 16.16 17.55
CA ASP A 189 -1.28 16.75 16.63
C ASP A 189 -0.81 18.16 17.03
N THR A 190 -1.37 18.70 18.13
CA THR A 190 -0.90 19.94 18.75
C THR A 190 0.23 19.67 19.76
N ASP A 191 0.37 18.42 20.23
CA ASP A 191 1.47 17.97 21.06
C ASP A 191 2.60 17.32 20.22
N PRO A 192 3.79 17.94 20.12
CA PRO A 192 4.90 17.38 19.38
C PRO A 192 5.38 16.01 19.88
N GLU A 193 5.21 15.66 21.16
CA GLU A 193 5.60 14.34 21.67
C GLU A 193 4.63 13.25 21.22
N SER A 194 3.32 13.52 21.27
CA SER A 194 2.28 12.67 20.68
C SER A 194 2.56 12.37 19.20
N VAL A 195 2.87 13.40 18.39
CA VAL A 195 3.24 13.22 16.98
C VAL A 195 4.52 12.40 16.82
N ARG A 196 5.57 12.67 17.60
CA ARG A 196 6.82 11.90 17.57
C ARG A 196 6.60 10.43 17.94
N GLY A 197 5.75 10.17 18.93
CA GLY A 197 5.37 8.81 19.34
C GLY A 197 4.66 8.07 18.22
N ALA A 198 3.68 8.70 17.58
CA ALA A 198 2.99 8.14 16.42
C ALA A 198 3.95 7.90 15.26
N ALA A 199 4.77 8.88 14.91
CA ALA A 199 5.77 8.79 13.84
C ALA A 199 6.74 7.61 14.05
N ARG A 200 7.22 7.42 15.28
CA ARG A 200 8.06 6.27 15.65
C ARG A 200 7.33 4.94 15.42
N ALA A 201 6.11 4.82 15.94
CA ALA A 201 5.32 3.60 15.79
C ALA A 201 5.01 3.27 14.31
N VAL A 202 4.67 4.27 13.50
CA VAL A 202 4.46 4.10 12.05
C VAL A 202 5.74 3.65 11.35
N ARG A 203 6.90 4.18 11.73
CA ARG A 203 8.19 3.78 11.16
C ARG A 203 8.58 2.35 11.52
N GLU A 204 8.20 1.88 12.70
CA GLU A 204 8.48 0.53 13.19
C GLU A 204 7.51 -0.52 12.62
N ALA A 205 6.29 -0.12 12.24
CA ALA A 205 5.27 -1.01 11.69
C ALA A 205 5.76 -1.77 10.44
N ASP A 206 5.45 -3.06 10.31
CA ASP A 206 5.83 -3.90 9.18
C ASP A 206 4.64 -4.22 8.24
N ARG A 207 3.50 -3.57 8.49
CA ARG A 207 2.25 -3.65 7.73
C ARG A 207 1.80 -2.24 7.30
N PRO A 208 0.99 -2.09 6.25
CA PRO A 208 0.46 -0.78 5.86
C PRO A 208 -0.31 -0.13 7.02
N VAL A 209 -0.13 1.17 7.23
CA VAL A 209 -0.69 1.88 8.39
C VAL A 209 -1.70 2.93 7.92
N PRO A 210 -3.00 2.74 8.18
CA PRO A 210 -3.97 3.80 7.93
C PRO A 210 -3.75 4.99 8.86
N LEU A 211 -3.73 6.20 8.30
CA LEU A 211 -3.73 7.47 9.02
C LEU A 211 -5.15 8.04 8.95
N LEU A 212 -5.76 8.26 10.10
CA LEU A 212 -7.06 8.89 10.22
C LEU A 212 -6.86 10.41 10.31
N VAL A 213 -7.31 11.13 9.29
CA VAL A 213 -7.10 12.57 9.15
C VAL A 213 -8.42 13.32 9.04
N GLY A 214 -8.39 14.62 9.32
CA GLY A 214 -9.58 15.43 9.37
C GLY A 214 -9.27 16.91 9.52
N ASN A 215 -10.34 17.70 9.70
CA ASN A 215 -10.23 19.07 10.20
C ASN A 215 -10.77 19.08 11.63
N LEU A 216 -11.98 19.60 11.83
CA LEU A 216 -12.64 19.60 13.15
C LEU A 216 -12.94 18.19 13.69
N TYR A 217 -13.15 17.22 12.79
CA TYR A 217 -13.42 15.83 13.14
C TYR A 217 -12.72 14.88 12.15
N PRO A 218 -12.47 13.61 12.56
CA PRO A 218 -11.93 12.59 11.67
C PRO A 218 -12.86 12.33 10.49
N ALA A 219 -12.35 12.43 9.26
CA ALA A 219 -13.20 12.38 8.06
C ALA A 219 -12.60 11.56 6.91
N HIS A 220 -11.30 11.25 6.95
CA HIS A 220 -10.62 10.62 5.82
C HIS A 220 -9.50 9.69 6.24
N TYR A 221 -9.20 8.72 5.39
CA TYR A 221 -8.05 7.84 5.57
C TYR A 221 -7.00 8.09 4.50
N LEU A 222 -5.76 8.16 4.95
CA LEU A 222 -4.60 7.89 4.12
C LEU A 222 -4.03 6.52 4.50
N LEU A 223 -3.20 5.93 3.63
CA LEU A 223 -2.55 4.66 3.92
C LEU A 223 -1.04 4.78 3.71
N VAL A 224 -0.24 4.60 4.76
CA VAL A 224 1.21 4.44 4.62
C VAL A 224 1.49 3.07 4.02
N VAL A 225 2.18 3.03 2.88
CA VAL A 225 2.41 1.81 2.08
C VAL A 225 3.88 1.45 1.93
N ALA A 226 4.79 2.41 2.11
CA ALA A 226 6.22 2.17 2.07
C ALA A 226 6.99 3.18 2.92
N ARG A 227 8.22 2.83 3.29
CA ARG A 227 9.18 3.71 3.94
C ARG A 227 10.30 4.05 2.97
N LEU A 228 10.72 5.30 3.00
CA LEU A 228 11.98 5.80 2.45
C LEU A 228 12.83 6.26 3.65
N ASP A 229 14.08 6.67 3.40
CA ASP A 229 15.03 7.00 4.49
C ASP A 229 14.46 8.06 5.46
N ASP A 230 14.01 9.19 4.93
CA ASP A 230 13.47 10.34 5.69
C ASP A 230 11.96 10.57 5.45
N ARG A 231 11.32 9.71 4.65
CA ARG A 231 9.94 9.90 4.18
C ARG A 231 9.12 8.63 4.29
N LEU A 232 7.81 8.82 4.33
CA LEU A 232 6.82 7.76 4.20
C LEU A 232 6.08 7.95 2.88
N ARG A 233 5.91 6.85 2.14
CA ARG A 233 5.03 6.82 0.98
C ARG A 233 3.61 6.56 1.43
N VAL A 234 2.72 7.46 1.07
CA VAL A 234 1.33 7.46 1.49
C VAL A 234 0.41 7.45 0.27
N TYR A 235 -0.55 6.54 0.28
CA TYR A 235 -1.62 6.47 -0.68
C TYR A 235 -2.84 7.26 -0.16
N ASN A 236 -3.35 8.16 -1.00
CA ASN A 236 -4.61 8.86 -0.78
C ASN A 236 -5.70 8.23 -1.66
N PRO A 237 -6.72 7.58 -1.07
CA PRO A 237 -7.82 6.96 -1.79
C PRO A 237 -8.68 7.92 -2.62
N ALA A 238 -8.83 9.19 -2.20
CA ALA A 238 -9.75 10.12 -2.85
C ALA A 238 -9.35 10.40 -4.32
N PRO A 239 -8.11 10.83 -4.60
CA PRO A 239 -7.61 10.94 -5.97
C PRO A 239 -6.99 9.64 -6.50
N GLY A 240 -6.78 8.63 -5.65
CA GLY A 240 -6.03 7.42 -6.02
C GLY A 240 -4.55 7.72 -6.29
N ARG A 241 -3.85 8.33 -5.33
CA ARG A 241 -2.51 8.92 -5.55
C ARG A 241 -1.51 8.56 -4.48
N LEU A 242 -0.27 8.26 -4.88
CA LEU A 242 0.88 8.17 -3.99
C LEU A 242 1.56 9.53 -3.81
N SER A 243 1.84 9.91 -2.57
CA SER A 243 2.59 11.10 -2.18
C SER A 243 3.60 10.75 -1.08
N ASP A 244 4.56 11.63 -0.85
CA ASP A 244 5.50 11.49 0.27
C ASP A 244 5.19 12.48 1.37
N ILE A 245 5.29 12.01 2.60
CA ILE A 245 5.29 12.85 3.80
C ILE A 245 6.58 12.64 4.60
N PRO A 246 7.06 13.64 5.35
CA PRO A 246 8.20 13.46 6.25
C PRO A 246 7.91 12.40 7.33
N ALA A 247 8.86 11.49 7.55
CA ALA A 247 8.65 10.34 8.43
C ALA A 247 8.70 10.68 9.94
N ASP A 248 9.29 11.81 10.32
CA ASP A 248 9.53 12.23 11.70
C ASP A 248 8.39 13.05 12.31
N ARG A 249 7.60 13.72 11.47
CA ARG A 249 6.53 14.64 11.89
C ARG A 249 5.15 14.31 11.33
N LEU A 250 5.03 13.31 10.45
CA LEU A 250 3.77 12.95 9.79
C LEU A 250 3.05 14.15 9.16
N ASP A 251 3.82 15.12 8.67
CA ASP A 251 3.31 16.35 8.07
C ASP A 251 2.60 16.02 6.76
N LEU A 252 1.27 16.16 6.80
CA LEU A 252 0.38 15.72 5.74
C LEU A 252 0.61 16.50 4.43
N GLY A 253 1.09 17.75 4.51
CA GLY A 253 1.42 18.60 3.37
C GLY A 253 0.41 18.50 2.22
N ASN A 254 0.91 18.18 1.03
CA ASN A 254 0.08 18.02 -0.18
C ASN A 254 -0.45 16.60 -0.39
N ALA A 255 -0.29 15.70 0.59
CA ALA A 255 -0.85 14.34 0.49
C ALA A 255 -2.38 14.35 0.61
N THR A 256 -2.96 15.38 1.22
CA THR A 256 -4.41 15.54 1.42
C THR A 256 -4.80 17.00 1.64
N ALA A 257 -6.10 17.30 1.57
CA ALA A 257 -6.63 18.63 1.90
C ALA A 257 -6.90 18.82 3.41
N PHE A 258 -6.87 17.73 4.18
CA PHE A 258 -7.07 17.76 5.64
C PHE A 258 -5.81 18.20 6.36
N ARG A 259 -6.00 18.99 7.42
CA ARG A 259 -4.88 19.60 8.16
C ARG A 259 -4.45 18.81 9.37
N HIS A 260 -5.35 18.01 9.95
CA HIS A 260 -5.14 17.40 11.24
C HIS A 260 -5.01 15.88 11.17
N LEU A 261 -4.04 15.34 11.91
CA LEU A 261 -3.89 13.91 12.17
C LEU A 261 -4.64 13.58 13.47
N HIS A 262 -5.68 12.76 13.36
CA HIS A 262 -6.49 12.36 14.52
C HIS A 262 -6.06 11.02 15.09
N GLY A 263 -5.48 10.14 14.28
CA GLY A 263 -4.95 8.87 14.77
C GLY A 263 -4.30 7.99 13.72
N VAL A 264 -3.68 6.92 14.19
CA VAL A 264 -2.97 5.93 13.38
C VAL A 264 -3.45 4.53 13.73
N LEU A 265 -3.76 3.70 12.73
CA LEU A 265 -4.19 2.32 12.95
C LEU A 265 -2.95 1.41 12.92
N LEU A 266 -2.38 1.17 14.09
CA LEU A 266 -1.12 0.44 14.23
C LEU A 266 -1.35 -1.06 14.23
N PRO A 267 -0.52 -1.85 13.51
CA PRO A 267 -0.54 -3.29 13.60
C PRO A 267 -0.31 -3.76 15.03
N THR A 268 -1.10 -4.74 15.48
CA THR A 268 -0.93 -5.35 16.79
C THR A 268 -0.33 -6.76 16.64
N PRO A 269 0.45 -7.24 17.63
CA PRO A 269 0.93 -8.61 17.68
C PRO A 269 -0.20 -9.65 17.58
#